data_AF-A0A9X2ALV3-F1
#
_entry.id   AF-A0A9X2ALV3-F1
#
_cell.length_a   1.000
_cell.length_b   1.000
_cell.length_c   1.000
_cell.angle_alpha   90.00
_cell.angle_beta   90.00
_cell.angle_gamma   90.00
#
_symmetry.space_group_name_H-M   'P 1'
#
loop_
_entity.id
_entity.type
_entity.pdbx_description
1 polymer ?
#
loop_
_entity_poly.entity_id
_entity_poly.type
_entity_poly.pdbx_seq_one_letter_code
_entity_poly.pdbx_strand_id
1 'polypeptide(L)'
;MGTLINNYVFKALENYPYDLEEVMEALNYALSYDEKDTMALTLMGRVYAEKLYKYKEAISYFKQALTENIYAFEVYMPYINTLLWNEDYLEAEEFINFGLTMKGSDKAMLYLKKAILYEQLKEYKKALIYIKKAKEYTFNSDFMTDINTEKERVKSKMPKKKKVSKKRDKKNKK
;
A
#
# COMPACT_ATOMS: atom_id res chain seq x y z
N MET A 1 -12.46 13.31 -31.94
CA MET A 1 -11.47 14.33 -31.50
C MET A 1 -10.41 13.59 -30.72
N GLY A 2 -9.19 13.57 -31.24
CA GLY A 2 -8.14 12.67 -30.79
C GLY A 2 -7.63 13.02 -29.39
N THR A 3 -7.61 12.01 -28.51
CA THR A 3 -6.52 11.69 -27.58
C THR A 3 -5.44 12.76 -27.39
N LEU A 4 -5.77 13.89 -26.76
CA LEU A 4 -4.78 14.56 -25.94
C LEU A 4 -4.78 13.76 -24.64
N ILE A 5 -3.75 12.94 -24.43
CA ILE A 5 -3.40 12.64 -23.04
C ILE A 5 -3.21 14.00 -22.39
N ASN A 6 -3.94 14.24 -21.32
CA ASN A 6 -4.04 15.53 -20.69
C ASN A 6 -2.65 15.97 -20.21
N ASN A 7 -2.01 16.91 -20.92
CA ASN A 7 -0.66 17.39 -20.57
C ASN A 7 -0.57 17.85 -19.12
N TYR A 8 -1.70 18.27 -18.52
CA TYR A 8 -1.75 18.65 -17.13
C TYR A 8 -1.58 17.48 -16.15
N VAL A 9 -1.98 16.25 -16.51
CA VAL A 9 -1.71 15.06 -15.69
C VAL A 9 -0.21 14.78 -15.64
N PHE A 10 0.49 14.85 -16.77
CA PHE A 10 1.95 14.70 -16.79
C PHE A 10 2.63 15.83 -16.01
N LYS A 11 2.20 17.08 -16.21
CA LYS A 11 2.69 18.23 -15.45
C LYS A 11 2.54 18.01 -13.95
N ALA A 12 1.39 17.51 -13.50
CA ALA A 12 1.18 17.20 -12.09
C ALA A 12 2.08 16.05 -11.61
N LEU A 13 2.24 14.99 -12.40
CA LEU A 13 3.09 13.85 -12.04
C LEU A 13 4.57 14.23 -11.93
N GLU A 14 5.08 15.07 -12.82
CA GLU A 14 6.48 15.51 -12.83
C GLU A 14 6.81 16.42 -11.64
N ASN A 15 5.86 17.25 -11.22
CA ASN A 15 6.05 18.18 -10.11
C ASN A 15 5.79 17.54 -8.75
N TYR A 16 5.02 16.45 -8.67
CA TYR A 16 4.76 15.76 -7.41
C TYR A 16 6.00 14.99 -6.92
N PRO A 17 6.39 15.07 -5.63
CA PRO A 17 5.75 15.78 -4.52
C PRO A 17 6.36 17.15 -4.17
N TYR A 18 7.14 17.75 -5.08
CA TYR A 18 8.04 18.87 -4.78
C TYR A 18 7.36 20.25 -4.91
N ASP A 19 6.58 20.47 -5.96
CA ASP A 19 5.85 21.72 -6.19
C ASP A 19 4.34 21.48 -6.08
N LEU A 20 3.80 21.64 -4.86
CA LEU A 20 2.40 21.34 -4.60
C LEU A 20 1.44 22.37 -5.22
N GLU A 21 1.88 23.60 -5.43
CA GLU A 21 1.04 24.63 -6.07
C GLU A 21 0.82 24.28 -7.53
N GLU A 22 1.90 23.99 -8.26
CA GLU A 22 1.86 23.59 -9.67
C GLU A 22 1.11 22.25 -9.85
N VAL A 23 1.30 21.30 -8.93
CA VAL A 23 0.52 20.04 -8.91
C VAL A 23 -0.97 20.32 -8.79
N MET A 24 -1.39 21.15 -7.83
CA MET A 24 -2.81 21.41 -7.60
C MET A 24 -3.44 22.19 -8.75
N GLU A 25 -2.75 23.18 -9.31
CA GLU A 25 -3.22 23.90 -10.50
C GLU A 25 -3.41 22.94 -11.67
N ALA A 26 -2.39 22.14 -11.99
CA ALA A 26 -2.43 21.19 -13.08
C ALA A 26 -3.53 20.13 -12.87
N LEU A 27 -3.72 19.61 -11.66
CA LEU A 27 -4.79 18.66 -11.36
C LEU A 27 -6.18 19.27 -11.52
N ASN A 28 -6.38 20.51 -11.07
CA ASN A 28 -7.65 21.21 -11.25
C ASN A 28 -7.97 21.41 -12.73
N TYR A 29 -6.99 21.82 -13.54
CA TYR A 29 -7.17 21.86 -15.00
C TYR A 29 -7.48 20.48 -15.54
N ALA A 30 -6.73 19.44 -15.14
CA ALA A 30 -6.93 18.10 -15.65
C ALA A 30 -8.36 17.60 -15.44
N LEU A 31 -8.86 17.71 -14.21
CA LEU A 31 -10.20 17.30 -13.81
C LEU A 31 -11.31 18.21 -14.38
N SER A 32 -10.99 19.45 -14.75
CA SER A 32 -11.95 20.32 -15.45
C SER A 32 -12.19 19.88 -16.90
N TYR A 33 -11.20 19.25 -17.53
CA TYR A 33 -11.33 18.67 -18.87
C TYR A 33 -11.95 17.27 -18.83
N ASP A 34 -11.54 16.45 -17.87
CA ASP A 34 -12.08 15.11 -17.65
C ASP A 34 -12.14 14.80 -16.16
N GLU A 35 -13.33 14.95 -15.58
CA GLU A 35 -13.58 14.70 -14.15
C GLU A 35 -13.39 13.22 -13.76
N LYS A 36 -13.31 12.32 -14.75
CA LYS A 36 -13.22 10.87 -14.58
C LYS A 36 -11.80 10.34 -14.81
N ASP A 37 -10.83 11.21 -15.10
CA ASP A 37 -9.44 10.81 -15.31
C ASP A 37 -8.88 10.13 -14.04
N THR A 38 -8.66 8.82 -14.13
CA THR A 38 -8.25 8.02 -12.96
C THR A 38 -6.86 8.39 -12.45
N MET A 39 -5.96 8.84 -13.33
CA MET A 39 -4.63 9.27 -12.91
C MET A 39 -4.70 10.60 -12.16
N ALA A 40 -5.48 11.56 -12.65
CA ALA A 40 -5.71 12.84 -11.99
C ALA A 40 -6.39 12.66 -10.63
N LEU A 41 -7.47 11.87 -10.58
CA LEU A 41 -8.17 11.54 -9.33
C LEU A 41 -7.24 10.83 -8.33
N THR A 42 -6.42 9.88 -8.80
CA THR A 42 -5.45 9.18 -7.95
C THR A 42 -4.43 10.15 -7.37
N LEU A 43 -3.84 11.01 -8.20
CA LEU A 43 -2.82 11.94 -7.74
C LEU A 43 -3.42 13.00 -6.81
N MET A 44 -4.66 13.44 -7.05
CA MET A 44 -5.41 14.29 -6.12
C MET A 44 -5.58 13.58 -4.77
N GLY A 45 -6.04 12.33 -4.76
CA GLY A 45 -6.14 11.52 -3.54
C GLY A 45 -4.81 11.41 -2.79
N ARG A 46 -3.70 11.23 -3.52
CA ARG A 46 -2.35 11.19 -2.92
C ARG A 46 -1.94 12.51 -2.29
N VAL A 47 -2.21 13.66 -2.92
CA VAL A 47 -1.95 14.97 -2.29
C VAL A 47 -2.70 15.09 -0.97
N TYR A 48 -4.00 14.76 -0.96
CA TYR A 48 -4.81 14.82 0.24
C TYR A 48 -4.30 13.87 1.33
N ALA A 49 -3.90 12.64 0.99
CA ALA A 49 -3.41 11.66 1.96
C ALA A 49 -2.00 11.95 2.46
N GLU A 50 -1.04 12.14 1.55
CA GLU A 50 0.40 12.16 1.83
C GLU A 50 0.91 13.55 2.25
N LYS A 51 0.21 14.63 1.86
CA LYS A 51 0.66 16.02 2.10
C LYS A 51 -0.26 16.78 3.03
N LEU A 52 -1.57 16.57 2.92
CA LEU A 52 -2.56 17.29 3.72
C LEU A 52 -3.07 16.47 4.91
N TYR A 53 -2.75 15.17 4.98
CA TYR A 53 -3.23 14.23 6.01
C TYR A 53 -4.76 14.20 6.14
N LYS A 54 -5.46 14.49 5.03
CA LYS A 54 -6.92 14.51 4.89
C LYS A 54 -7.39 13.17 4.30
N TYR A 55 -7.34 12.14 5.13
CA TYR A 55 -7.53 10.76 4.66
C TYR A 55 -8.93 10.48 4.12
N LYS A 56 -9.98 11.07 4.71
CA LYS A 56 -11.37 10.85 4.25
C LYS A 56 -11.60 11.41 2.85
N GLU A 57 -11.10 12.61 2.59
CA GLU A 57 -11.13 13.24 1.28
C GLU A 57 -10.31 12.44 0.27
N ALA A 58 -9.11 11.99 0.64
CA ALA A 58 -8.28 11.13 -0.20
C ALA A 58 -8.99 9.82 -0.58
N ILE A 59 -9.61 9.14 0.40
CA ILE A 59 -10.41 7.93 0.19
C ILE A 59 -11.55 8.19 -0.80
N SER A 60 -12.21 9.35 -0.71
CA SER A 60 -13.27 9.73 -1.66
C SER A 60 -12.73 9.79 -3.10
N TYR A 61 -11.59 10.43 -3.33
CA TYR A 61 -10.98 10.50 -4.66
C TYR A 61 -10.56 9.13 -5.19
N PHE A 62 -9.98 8.26 -4.35
CA PHE A 62 -9.63 6.91 -4.76
C PHE A 62 -10.86 6.07 -5.12
N LYS A 63 -11.96 6.20 -4.37
CA LYS A 63 -13.23 5.53 -4.68
C LYS A 63 -13.84 6.02 -5.99
N GLN A 64 -13.74 7.32 -6.29
CA GLN A 64 -14.15 7.87 -7.59
C GLN A 64 -13.35 7.25 -8.73
N ALA A 65 -12.01 7.23 -8.62
CA ALA A 65 -11.15 6.63 -9.65
C ALA A 65 -11.48 5.13 -9.90
N LEU A 66 -11.71 4.36 -8.83
CA LEU A 66 -12.09 2.95 -8.92
C LEU A 66 -13.51 2.72 -9.47
N THR A 67 -14.41 3.68 -9.27
CA THR A 67 -15.77 3.64 -9.83
C THR A 67 -15.72 3.79 -11.35
N GLU A 68 -14.85 4.67 -11.85
CA GLU A 68 -14.66 4.88 -13.29
C GLU A 68 -13.92 3.71 -13.95
N ASN A 69 -12.85 3.23 -13.31
CA ASN A 69 -12.13 2.07 -13.81
C ASN A 69 -11.58 1.21 -12.67
N ILE A 70 -12.19 0.04 -12.47
CA ILE A 70 -11.73 -0.92 -11.47
C ILE A 70 -10.34 -1.50 -11.76
N TYR A 71 -9.86 -1.39 -13.00
CA TYR A 71 -8.51 -1.77 -13.44
C TYR A 71 -7.49 -0.61 -13.35
N ALA A 72 -7.84 0.52 -12.72
CA ALA A 72 -6.91 1.61 -12.40
C ALA A 72 -5.91 1.17 -11.30
N PHE A 73 -4.94 0.35 -11.66
CA PHE A 73 -3.98 -0.25 -10.73
C PHE A 73 -3.09 0.78 -10.03
N GLU A 74 -2.92 1.96 -10.61
CA GLU A 74 -2.26 3.11 -9.99
C GLU A 74 -2.92 3.55 -8.67
N VAL A 75 -4.23 3.30 -8.50
CA VAL A 75 -4.99 3.64 -7.28
C VAL A 75 -4.68 2.68 -6.13
N TYR A 76 -4.35 1.43 -6.43
CA TYR A 76 -4.46 0.34 -5.47
C TYR A 76 -3.53 0.55 -4.27
N MET A 77 -2.24 0.80 -4.52
CA MET A 77 -1.28 0.98 -3.43
C MET A 77 -1.54 2.26 -2.61
N PRO A 78 -1.74 3.44 -3.23
CA PRO A 78 -2.08 4.67 -2.49
C PRO A 78 -3.35 4.55 -1.65
N TYR A 79 -4.39 3.93 -2.19
CA TYR A 79 -5.65 3.73 -1.48
C TYR A 79 -5.48 2.82 -0.27
N ILE A 80 -4.83 1.66 -0.45
CA ILE A 80 -4.52 0.74 0.67
C ILE A 80 -3.70 1.45 1.75
N ASN A 81 -2.65 2.19 1.36
CA ASN A 81 -1.84 2.93 2.33
C ASN A 81 -2.69 3.93 3.13
N THR A 82 -3.58 4.65 2.45
CA THR A 82 -4.44 5.65 3.08
C THR A 82 -5.41 5.02 4.07
N LEU A 83 -6.02 3.87 3.71
CA LEU A 83 -6.86 3.10 4.63
C LEU A 83 -6.05 2.64 5.86
N LEU A 84 -4.82 2.15 5.66
CA LEU A 84 -3.95 1.71 6.77
C LEU A 84 -3.47 2.88 7.65
N TRP A 85 -3.28 4.08 7.09
CA TRP A 85 -2.93 5.29 7.85
C TRP A 85 -4.12 5.85 8.63
N ASN A 86 -5.34 5.72 8.07
CA ASN A 86 -6.57 6.11 8.73
C ASN A 86 -7.12 5.03 9.69
N GLU A 87 -6.42 3.90 9.83
CA GLU A 87 -6.80 2.74 10.65
C GLU A 87 -8.11 2.04 10.21
N ASP A 88 -8.52 2.21 8.95
CA ASP A 88 -9.68 1.54 8.33
C ASP A 88 -9.34 0.09 7.93
N TYR A 89 -8.98 -0.73 8.91
CA TYR A 89 -8.38 -2.05 8.70
C TYR A 89 -9.30 -3.06 7.99
N LEU A 90 -10.60 -3.01 8.26
CA LEU A 90 -11.58 -3.91 7.61
C LEU A 90 -11.66 -3.62 6.12
N GLU A 91 -11.84 -2.35 5.75
CA GLU A 91 -11.92 -1.91 4.36
C GLU A 91 -10.59 -2.18 3.62
N ALA A 92 -9.45 -1.96 4.29
CA ALA A 92 -8.15 -2.32 3.73
C ALA A 92 -8.05 -3.82 3.43
N GLU A 93 -8.49 -4.69 4.35
CA GLU A 93 -8.46 -6.14 4.14
C GLU A 93 -9.36 -6.57 2.98
N GLU A 94 -10.59 -6.06 2.93
CA GLU A 94 -11.57 -6.35 1.90
C GLU A 94 -11.06 -5.94 0.52
N PHE A 95 -10.53 -4.71 0.41
CA PHE A 95 -9.99 -4.21 -0.86
C PHE A 95 -8.74 -4.99 -1.31
N ILE A 96 -7.84 -5.34 -0.38
CA ILE A 96 -6.67 -6.19 -0.71
C ILE A 96 -7.14 -7.55 -1.22
N ASN A 97 -8.13 -8.17 -0.57
CA ASN A 97 -8.68 -9.45 -1.02
C ASN A 97 -9.29 -9.35 -2.42
N PHE A 98 -10.06 -8.29 -2.67
CA PHE A 98 -10.58 -7.98 -3.99
C PHE A 98 -9.45 -7.86 -5.02
N GLY A 99 -8.44 -7.03 -4.78
CA GLY A 99 -7.31 -6.86 -5.70
C GLY A 99 -6.56 -8.18 -5.96
N LEU A 100 -6.46 -9.06 -4.96
CA LEU A 100 -5.87 -10.39 -5.14
C LEU A 100 -6.68 -11.29 -6.10
N THR A 101 -7.94 -10.99 -6.40
CA THR A 101 -8.71 -11.69 -7.45
C THR A 101 -8.51 -11.10 -8.85
N MET A 102 -8.07 -9.84 -8.96
CA MET A 102 -7.99 -9.12 -10.23
C MET A 102 -6.85 -9.60 -11.12
N LYS A 103 -7.14 -9.93 -12.38
CA LYS A 103 -6.09 -10.28 -13.36
C LYS A 103 -5.26 -9.03 -13.68
N GLY A 104 -3.94 -9.14 -13.58
CA GLY A 104 -3.00 -8.05 -13.90
C GLY A 104 -2.56 -7.19 -12.71
N SER A 105 -3.25 -7.28 -11.56
CA SER A 105 -2.82 -6.57 -10.35
C SER A 105 -1.48 -7.10 -9.83
N ASP A 106 -0.67 -6.24 -9.22
CA ASP A 106 0.56 -6.64 -8.54
C ASP A 106 0.26 -7.46 -7.26
N LYS A 107 0.37 -8.79 -7.37
CA LYS A 107 0.10 -9.73 -6.27
C LYS A 107 1.13 -9.63 -5.16
N ALA A 108 2.39 -9.36 -5.50
CA ALA A 108 3.47 -9.28 -4.53
C ALA A 108 3.25 -8.07 -3.61
N MET A 109 2.94 -6.91 -4.21
CA MET A 109 2.58 -5.68 -3.51
C MET A 109 1.37 -5.89 -2.61
N LEU A 110 0.29 -6.50 -3.13
CA LEU A 110 -0.93 -6.73 -2.36
C LEU A 110 -0.70 -7.65 -1.14
N TYR A 111 0.07 -8.72 -1.30
CA TYR A 111 0.43 -9.58 -0.16
C TYR A 111 1.31 -8.85 0.85
N LEU A 112 2.22 -7.99 0.41
CA LEU A 112 3.04 -7.19 1.33
C LEU A 112 2.17 -6.20 2.12
N LYS A 113 1.22 -5.51 1.47
CA LYS A 113 0.26 -4.65 2.17
C LYS A 113 -0.61 -5.44 3.15
N LYS A 114 -1.01 -6.67 2.79
CA LYS A 114 -1.71 -7.56 3.72
C LYS A 114 -0.86 -7.91 4.94
N ALA A 115 0.45 -8.11 4.75
CA ALA A 115 1.35 -8.31 5.88
C ALA A 115 1.45 -7.07 6.78
N ILE A 116 1.52 -5.87 6.22
CA ILE A 116 1.55 -4.60 6.97
C ILE A 116 0.25 -4.41 7.77
N LEU A 117 -0.91 -4.72 7.18
CA LEU A 117 -2.19 -4.74 7.90
C LEU A 117 -2.11 -5.61 9.17
N TYR A 118 -1.67 -6.87 9.03
CA TYR A 118 -1.56 -7.76 10.18
C TYR A 118 -0.43 -7.35 11.15
N GLU A 119 0.59 -6.63 10.68
CA GLU A 119 1.60 -6.03 11.55
C GLU A 119 0.98 -4.92 12.41
N GLN A 120 0.16 -4.03 11.83
CA GLN A 120 -0.56 -2.98 12.57
C GLN A 120 -1.54 -3.56 13.59
N LEU A 121 -2.23 -4.66 13.24
CA LEU A 121 -3.07 -5.44 14.16
C LEU A 121 -2.28 -6.25 15.21
N LYS A 122 -0.94 -6.15 15.22
CA LYS A 122 -0.02 -6.91 16.10
C LYS A 122 -0.11 -8.43 15.95
N GLU A 123 -0.68 -8.90 14.84
CA GLU A 123 -0.76 -10.29 14.45
C GLU A 123 0.50 -10.75 13.70
N TYR A 124 1.67 -10.60 14.32
CA TYR A 124 2.98 -10.77 13.66
C TYR A 124 3.18 -12.13 12.99
N LYS A 125 2.59 -13.21 13.53
CA LYS A 125 2.65 -14.53 12.90
C LYS A 125 1.91 -14.54 11.55
N LYS A 126 0.73 -13.92 11.48
CA LYS A 126 -0.01 -13.79 10.21
C LYS A 126 0.74 -12.87 9.25
N ALA A 127 1.28 -11.76 9.73
CA ALA A 127 2.11 -10.87 8.91
C ALA A 127 3.26 -11.63 8.23
N LEU A 128 4.01 -12.47 8.96
CA LEU A 128 5.09 -13.28 8.39
C LEU A 128 4.62 -14.31 7.35
N ILE A 129 3.40 -14.84 7.47
CA ILE A 129 2.81 -15.72 6.44
C ILE A 129 2.61 -14.93 5.15
N TYR A 130 2.07 -13.73 5.23
CA TYR A 130 1.83 -12.89 4.05
C TYR A 130 3.10 -12.30 3.45
N ILE A 131 4.14 -12.01 4.24
CA ILE A 131 5.48 -11.70 3.73
C ILE A 131 6.03 -12.86 2.89
N LYS A 132 5.86 -14.10 3.36
CA LYS A 132 6.28 -15.28 2.59
C LYS A 132 5.53 -15.36 1.26
N LYS A 133 4.20 -15.13 1.26
CA LYS A 133 3.42 -15.06 0.02
C LYS A 133 3.89 -13.92 -0.88
N ALA A 134 4.13 -12.72 -0.37
CA ALA A 134 4.66 -11.62 -1.15
C ALA A 134 5.95 -12.03 -1.88
N LYS A 135 6.88 -12.67 -1.14
CA LYS A 135 8.14 -13.19 -1.70
C LYS A 135 7.94 -14.19 -2.84
N GLU A 136 6.93 -15.06 -2.77
CA GLU A 136 6.63 -16.05 -3.83
C GLU A 136 6.16 -15.39 -5.13
N TYR A 137 5.57 -14.20 -5.06
CA TYR A 137 5.06 -13.45 -6.20
C TYR A 137 5.99 -12.33 -6.67
N THR A 138 7.15 -12.14 -6.04
CA THR A 138 8.14 -11.12 -6.42
C THR A 138 9.11 -11.65 -7.45
N PHE A 139 9.30 -10.90 -8.54
CA PHE A 139 10.18 -11.27 -9.65
C PHE A 139 11.30 -10.25 -9.92
N ASN A 140 11.50 -9.27 -9.04
CA ASN A 140 12.59 -8.29 -9.16
C ASN A 140 13.36 -8.15 -7.83
N SER A 141 14.64 -7.76 -7.92
CA SER A 141 15.56 -7.66 -6.77
C SER A 141 15.18 -6.56 -5.78
N ASP A 142 14.66 -5.45 -6.31
CA ASP A 142 14.45 -4.24 -5.53
C ASP A 142 13.31 -4.47 -4.54
N PHE A 143 12.18 -4.96 -5.05
CA PHE A 143 11.04 -5.31 -4.21
C PHE A 143 11.32 -6.52 -3.30
N MET A 144 12.21 -7.44 -3.71
CA MET A 144 12.68 -8.52 -2.82
C MET A 144 13.43 -7.96 -1.61
N THR A 145 14.21 -6.89 -1.80
CA THR A 145 14.93 -6.20 -0.72
C THR A 145 13.96 -5.55 0.25
N ASP A 146 12.92 -4.89 -0.26
CA ASP A 146 11.85 -4.33 0.57
C ASP A 146 11.19 -5.42 1.41
N ILE A 147 10.75 -6.52 0.80
CA ILE A 147 10.11 -7.64 1.53
C ILE A 147 11.00 -8.20 2.64
N ASN A 148 12.32 -8.33 2.39
CA ASN A 148 13.25 -8.81 3.41
C ASN A 148 13.40 -7.81 4.56
N THR A 149 13.42 -6.51 4.27
CA THR A 149 13.48 -5.44 5.28
C THR A 149 12.24 -5.46 6.17
N GLU A 150 11.06 -5.57 5.55
CA GLU A 150 9.76 -5.67 6.22
C GLU A 150 9.71 -6.90 7.12
N LYS A 151 10.22 -8.04 6.64
CA LYS A 151 10.33 -9.28 7.42
C LYS A 151 11.16 -9.13 8.68
N GLU A 152 12.32 -8.51 8.59
CA GLU A 152 13.19 -8.30 9.76
C GLU A 152 12.57 -7.31 10.74
N ARG A 153 11.88 -6.27 10.25
CA ARG A 153 11.09 -5.36 11.10
C ARG A 153 9.97 -6.10 11.85
N VAL A 154 9.18 -6.93 11.18
CA VAL A 154 8.09 -7.69 11.83
C VAL A 154 8.66 -8.64 12.88
N LYS A 155 9.75 -9.36 12.58
CA LYS A 155 10.39 -10.26 13.55
C LYS A 155 10.92 -9.52 14.78
N SER A 156 11.47 -8.33 14.61
CA SER A 156 12.04 -7.57 15.73
C SER A 156 10.98 -7.13 16.75
N LYS A 157 9.71 -6.98 16.31
CA LYS A 157 8.55 -6.67 17.15
C LYS A 157 7.97 -7.88 17.89
N MET A 158 8.38 -9.11 17.54
CA MET A 158 7.88 -10.32 18.18
C MET A 158 8.50 -10.53 19.58
N PRO A 159 7.74 -11.05 20.56
CA PRO A 159 8.30 -11.36 21.87
C PRO A 159 9.43 -12.39 21.74
N LYS A 160 10.60 -12.05 22.30
CA LYS A 160 11.74 -12.98 22.35
C LYS A 160 11.31 -14.22 23.15
N LYS A 161 11.33 -15.41 22.53
CA LYS A 161 11.12 -16.67 23.27
C LYS A 161 12.14 -16.73 24.39
N LYS A 162 11.69 -16.76 25.65
CA LYS A 162 12.57 -17.07 26.79
C LYS A 162 13.24 -18.40 26.49
N LYS A 163 14.58 -18.43 26.42
CA LYS A 163 15.34 -19.68 26.37
C LYS A 163 15.01 -20.42 27.65
N VAL A 164 14.22 -21.49 27.57
CA VAL A 164 14.09 -22.45 28.67
C VAL A 164 15.48 -23.07 28.81
N SER A 165 16.24 -22.66 29.82
CA SER A 165 17.48 -23.32 30.17
C SER A 165 17.12 -24.75 30.56
N LYS A 166 17.53 -25.73 29.76
CA LYS A 166 17.49 -27.13 30.18
C LYS A 166 18.37 -27.23 31.42
N LYS A 167 17.77 -27.30 32.61
CA LYS A 167 18.48 -27.73 33.82
C LYS A 167 19.10 -29.08 33.49
N ARG A 168 20.43 -29.14 33.44
CA ARG A 168 21.16 -30.41 33.41
C ARG A 168 20.85 -31.09 34.73
N ASP A 169 20.04 -32.14 34.70
CA ASP A 169 19.91 -33.06 35.82
C ASP A 169 21.30 -33.63 36.11
N LYS A 170 21.94 -33.11 37.17
CA LYS A 170 23.09 -33.78 37.78
C LYS A 170 22.57 -35.09 38.36
N LYS A 171 22.66 -36.16 37.57
CA LYS A 171 22.58 -37.53 38.07
C LYS A 171 23.62 -37.68 39.17
N ASN A 172 23.15 -37.77 40.41
CA ASN A 172 23.92 -38.26 41.54
C ASN A 172 24.53 -39.62 41.14
N LYS A 173 25.86 -39.70 41.05
CA LYS A 173 26.55 -40.98 41.16
C LYS A 173 26.86 -41.18 42.65
N LYS A 174 26.29 -42.27 43.16
CA LYS A 174 26.68 -42.93 44.41
C LYS A 174 28.16 -43.23 44.43
#